data_AF-A0A642UMF2-F1
#
_entry.id   AF-A0A642UMF2-F1
#
_cell.length_a   1.000
_cell.length_b   1.000
_cell.length_c   1.000
_cell.angle_alpha   90.00
_cell.angle_beta   90.00
_cell.angle_gamma   90.00
#
_symmetry.space_group_name_H-M   'P 1'
#
loop_
_entity.id
_entity.type
_entity.pdbx_description
1 polymer ?
#
loop_
_entity_poly.entity_id
_entity_poly.type
_entity_poly.pdbx_seq_one_letter_code
_entity_poly.pdbx_strand_id
1 'polypeptide(L)'
;MKFTIAAISLLTSLVAADQAFNGITVRTGTKFQFGQLSVENDEVFINDQDGAAISFVLKDDGSLQDTNSNKYFTFNDRSALATTDEPDKQFSFHEVYLKHGDSSGFYACPDGDKYYLSGNDCEGSTPVAVYVDKA
;
A
#
# COMPACT_ATOMS: atom_id res chain seq x y z
N MET A 1 -4.23 33.34 51.74
CA MET A 1 -4.36 32.01 51.10
C MET A 1 -4.12 32.20 49.61
N LYS A 2 -3.10 31.55 49.03
CA LYS A 2 -2.82 31.61 47.59
C LYS A 2 -3.34 30.31 46.98
N PHE A 3 -4.33 30.39 46.09
CA PHE A 3 -4.84 29.26 45.33
C PHE A 3 -4.01 29.12 44.05
N THR A 4 -3.20 28.07 43.98
CA THR A 4 -2.50 27.70 42.74
C THR A 4 -3.45 26.86 41.90
N ILE A 5 -3.90 27.39 40.77
CA ILE A 5 -4.72 26.66 39.80
C ILE A 5 -3.75 25.88 38.91
N ALA A 6 -3.76 24.55 39.01
CA ALA A 6 -3.06 23.68 38.08
C ALA A 6 -3.92 23.49 36.82
N ALA A 7 -3.45 23.99 35.68
CA ALA A 7 -4.08 23.72 34.39
C ALA A 7 -3.68 22.30 33.91
N ILE A 8 -4.64 21.39 33.89
CA ILE A 8 -4.49 20.05 33.30
C ILE A 8 -4.70 20.21 31.80
N SER A 9 -3.60 20.18 31.03
CA SER A 9 -3.67 20.19 29.57
C SER A 9 -3.99 18.78 29.08
N LEU A 10 -5.22 18.55 28.62
CA LEU A 10 -5.62 17.30 27.98
C LEU A 10 -5.02 17.26 26.57
N LEU A 11 -3.99 16.43 26.38
CA LEU A 11 -3.51 16.07 25.05
C LEU A 11 -4.54 15.12 24.43
N THR A 12 -5.38 15.62 23.53
CA THR A 12 -6.20 14.79 22.67
C THR A 12 -5.29 14.11 21.65
N SER A 13 -4.96 12.84 21.88
CA SER A 13 -4.34 12.01 20.86
C SER A 13 -5.32 11.83 19.71
N LEU A 14 -5.01 12.40 18.54
CA LEU A 14 -5.64 12.01 17.29
C LEU A 14 -5.22 10.57 17.01
N VAL A 15 -6.07 9.61 17.37
CA VAL A 15 -5.91 8.23 16.90
C VAL A 15 -6.27 8.27 15.42
N ALA A 16 -5.26 8.15 14.55
CA ALA A 16 -5.52 7.91 13.14
C ALA A 16 -6.25 6.56 13.06
N ALA A 17 -7.44 6.53 12.47
CA ALA A 17 -8.17 5.27 12.32
C ALA A 17 -7.58 4.44 11.18
N ASP A 18 -7.63 3.11 11.33
CA ASP A 18 -7.40 2.17 10.23
C ASP A 18 -8.23 2.57 9.00
N GLN A 19 -7.59 2.62 7.83
CA GLN A 19 -8.21 3.03 6.58
C GLN A 19 -8.29 1.83 5.63
N ALA A 20 -9.50 1.30 5.46
CA ALA A 20 -9.79 0.29 4.45
C ALA A 20 -9.95 0.92 3.06
N PHE A 21 -9.44 0.26 2.02
CA PHE A 21 -9.54 0.74 0.65
C PHE A 21 -9.36 -0.37 -0.39
N ASN A 22 -9.78 -0.06 -1.62
CA ASN A 22 -9.39 -0.81 -2.80
C ASN A 22 -8.33 -0.02 -3.57
N GLY A 23 -7.30 -0.72 -4.05
CA GLY A 23 -6.22 -0.13 -4.83
C GLY A 23 -6.34 -0.49 -6.31
N ILE A 24 -6.16 0.51 -7.18
CA ILE A 24 -6.01 0.31 -8.62
C ILE A 24 -4.76 1.01 -9.13
N THR A 25 -4.14 0.46 -10.16
CA THR A 25 -3.01 1.11 -10.83
C THR A 25 -3.47 2.20 -11.79
N VAL A 26 -2.72 3.29 -11.86
CA VAL A 26 -2.96 4.42 -12.76
C VAL A 26 -1.70 4.73 -13.53
N ARG A 27 -1.78 4.52 -14.85
CA ARG A 27 -0.81 4.99 -15.83
C ARG A 27 -1.48 5.19 -17.18
N THR A 28 -1.88 6.43 -17.46
CA THR A 28 -2.66 6.79 -18.65
C THR A 28 -2.01 6.33 -19.95
N GLY A 29 -2.81 5.73 -20.83
CA GLY A 29 -2.38 5.29 -22.16
C GLY A 29 -1.57 3.98 -22.16
N THR A 30 -1.53 3.26 -21.04
CA THR A 30 -0.89 1.94 -20.94
C THR A 30 -1.89 0.88 -20.52
N LYS A 31 -1.50 -0.39 -20.66
CA LYS A 31 -2.30 -1.52 -20.17
C LYS A 31 -2.47 -1.58 -18.65
N PHE A 32 -1.74 -0.75 -17.91
CA PHE A 32 -1.84 -0.63 -16.44
C PHE A 32 -2.80 0.48 -16.01
N GLN A 33 -3.50 1.12 -16.96
CA GLN A 33 -4.53 2.09 -16.60
C GLN A 33 -5.74 1.35 -16.00
N PHE A 34 -6.13 1.74 -14.79
CA PHE A 34 -7.21 1.11 -14.01
C PHE A 34 -6.94 -0.37 -13.75
N GLY A 35 -5.67 -0.76 -13.63
CA GLY A 35 -5.31 -2.15 -13.47
C GLY A 35 -5.61 -2.65 -12.06
N GLN A 36 -6.26 -3.81 -11.96
CA GLN A 36 -6.59 -4.45 -10.70
C GLN A 36 -5.33 -5.01 -10.03
N LEU A 37 -5.26 -4.92 -8.71
CA LEU A 37 -4.22 -5.58 -7.91
C LEU A 37 -4.75 -6.90 -7.34
N SER A 38 -3.95 -7.95 -7.46
CA SER A 38 -4.24 -9.28 -6.93
C SER A 38 -2.99 -9.90 -6.32
N VAL A 39 -3.15 -10.85 -5.39
CA VAL A 39 -2.05 -11.63 -4.83
C VAL A 39 -2.01 -13.02 -5.47
N GLU A 40 -0.83 -13.40 -5.95
CA GLU A 40 -0.51 -14.75 -6.43
C GLU A 40 0.87 -15.15 -5.88
N ASN A 41 1.00 -16.34 -5.30
CA ASN A 41 2.26 -16.83 -4.72
C ASN A 41 2.94 -15.82 -3.77
N ASP A 42 2.14 -15.20 -2.90
CA ASP A 42 2.54 -14.14 -1.98
C ASP A 42 3.03 -12.83 -2.63
N GLU A 43 3.08 -12.68 -3.95
CA GLU A 43 3.44 -11.43 -4.64
C GLU A 43 2.20 -10.71 -5.20
N VAL A 44 2.26 -9.38 -5.29
CA VAL A 44 1.19 -8.55 -5.84
C VAL A 44 1.38 -8.37 -7.33
N PHE A 45 0.38 -8.81 -8.11
CA PHE A 45 0.34 -8.69 -9.56
C PHE A 45 -0.71 -7.66 -10.03
N ILE A 46 -0.50 -7.15 -11.24
CA ILE A 46 -1.35 -6.17 -11.90
C ILE A 46 -2.08 -6.85 -13.06
N ASN A 47 -3.41 -6.76 -13.07
CA ASN A 47 -4.30 -7.39 -14.06
C ASN A 47 -4.15 -8.91 -14.18
N ASP A 48 -3.70 -9.58 -13.12
CA ASP A 48 -3.66 -11.03 -13.10
C ASP A 48 -5.02 -11.60 -12.71
N GLN A 49 -5.56 -12.45 -13.59
CA GLN A 49 -6.87 -13.10 -13.43
C GLN A 49 -6.82 -14.34 -12.53
N ASP A 50 -5.63 -14.90 -12.31
CA ASP A 50 -5.44 -16.06 -11.46
C ASP A 50 -5.31 -15.68 -9.97
N GLY A 51 -4.87 -14.45 -9.70
CA GLY A 51 -4.65 -13.93 -8.36
C GLY A 51 -5.93 -13.59 -7.59
N ALA A 52 -5.85 -13.67 -6.25
CA ALA A 52 -6.94 -13.27 -5.38
C ALA A 52 -7.01 -11.74 -5.25
N ALA A 53 -8.21 -11.16 -5.32
CA ALA A 53 -8.40 -9.73 -5.10
C ALA A 53 -7.94 -9.32 -3.70
N ILE A 54 -7.31 -8.15 -3.59
CA ILE A 54 -6.80 -7.63 -2.31
C ILE A 54 -7.83 -6.70 -1.67
N SER A 55 -8.00 -6.81 -0.36
CA SER A 55 -8.70 -5.80 0.43
C SER A 55 -7.74 -5.19 1.44
N PHE A 56 -7.26 -3.98 1.12
CA PHE A 56 -6.21 -3.32 1.87
C PHE A 56 -6.76 -2.62 3.12
N VAL A 57 -6.01 -2.67 4.20
CA VAL A 57 -6.15 -1.79 5.36
C VAL A 57 -4.80 -1.16 5.67
N LEU A 58 -4.72 0.18 5.59
CA LEU A 58 -3.60 0.92 6.14
C LEU A 58 -3.86 1.19 7.63
N LYS A 59 -3.01 0.62 8.47
CA LYS A 59 -3.02 0.77 9.92
C LYS A 59 -2.47 2.13 10.34
N ASP A 60 -2.81 2.54 11.57
CA ASP A 60 -2.34 3.78 12.18
C ASP A 60 -0.81 3.85 12.33
N ASP A 61 -0.18 2.69 12.53
CA ASP A 61 1.26 2.54 12.69
C ASP A 61 2.04 2.52 11.38
N GLY A 62 1.35 2.70 10.24
CA GLY A 62 1.93 2.70 8.91
C GLY A 62 2.06 1.32 8.27
N SER A 63 1.61 0.26 8.92
CA SER A 63 1.56 -1.07 8.30
C SER A 63 0.39 -1.21 7.33
N LEU A 64 0.64 -1.89 6.22
CA LEU A 64 -0.38 -2.19 5.21
C LEU A 64 -0.73 -3.67 5.30
N GLN A 65 -2.01 -3.98 5.49
CA GLN A 65 -2.50 -5.35 5.69
C GLN A 65 -3.45 -5.76 4.57
N ASP A 66 -3.39 -7.02 4.15
CA ASP A 66 -4.45 -7.69 3.41
C ASP A 66 -5.44 -8.32 4.39
N THR A 67 -6.68 -7.84 4.39
CA THR A 67 -7.71 -8.36 5.30
C THR A 67 -8.18 -9.76 4.94
N ASN A 68 -7.96 -10.22 3.70
CA ASN A 68 -8.36 -11.56 3.29
C ASN A 68 -7.43 -12.63 3.90
N SER A 69 -6.12 -12.39 3.88
CA SER A 69 -5.12 -13.31 4.44
C SER A 69 -4.68 -12.97 5.87
N ASN A 70 -4.99 -11.78 6.37
CA ASN A 70 -4.45 -11.18 7.59
C ASN A 70 -2.92 -10.96 7.58
N LYS A 71 -2.26 -11.11 6.43
CA LYS A 71 -0.83 -10.83 6.24
C LYS A 71 -0.58 -9.34 5.99
N TYR A 72 0.63 -8.89 6.28
CA TYR A 72 1.10 -7.55 5.94
C TYR A 72 1.75 -7.52 4.57
N PHE A 73 1.83 -6.35 3.95
CA PHE A 73 2.62 -6.13 2.76
C PHE A 73 4.01 -5.60 3.12
N THR A 74 5.01 -6.08 2.39
CA THR A 74 6.40 -5.59 2.41
C THR A 74 7.00 -5.70 1.01
N PHE A 75 8.19 -5.18 0.79
CA PHE A 75 8.97 -5.47 -0.41
C PHE A 75 9.94 -6.62 -0.16
N ASN A 76 9.90 -7.64 -1.01
CA ASN A 76 10.82 -8.77 -0.94
C ASN A 76 12.19 -8.46 -1.57
N ASP A 77 13.07 -9.45 -1.67
CA ASP A 77 14.46 -9.29 -2.17
C ASP A 77 14.55 -8.79 -3.62
N ARG A 78 13.51 -8.98 -4.44
CA ARG A 78 13.43 -8.43 -5.81
C ARG A 78 12.65 -7.12 -5.89
N SER A 79 12.38 -6.50 -4.74
CA SER A 79 11.56 -5.29 -4.60
C SER A 79 10.09 -5.47 -5.01
N ALA A 80 9.61 -6.71 -5.17
CA ALA A 80 8.19 -6.97 -5.43
C ALA A 80 7.39 -6.76 -4.14
N LEU A 81 6.24 -6.11 -4.25
CA LEU A 81 5.30 -6.00 -3.14
C LEU A 81 4.74 -7.40 -2.87
N ALA A 82 4.89 -7.88 -1.64
CA ALA A 82 4.59 -9.24 -1.27
C ALA A 82 3.95 -9.31 0.12
N THR A 83 3.17 -10.36 0.37
CA THR A 83 2.57 -10.63 1.67
C THR A 83 3.56 -11.34 2.60
N THR A 84 3.52 -10.98 3.89
CA THR A 84 4.41 -11.49 4.94
C THR A 84 3.70 -11.47 6.30
N ASP A 85 4.24 -12.19 7.29
CA ASP A 85 3.74 -12.15 8.66
C ASP A 85 4.26 -10.93 9.44
N GLU A 86 5.33 -10.28 8.96
CA GLU A 86 5.99 -9.16 9.64
C GLU A 86 5.61 -7.80 9.03
N PRO A 87 5.16 -6.82 9.83
CA PRO A 87 4.68 -5.54 9.31
C PRO A 87 5.83 -4.63 8.85
N ASP A 88 5.70 -4.09 7.64
CA ASP A 88 6.46 -2.91 7.21
C ASP A 88 5.64 -1.65 7.49
N LYS A 89 6.19 -0.75 8.30
CA LYS A 89 5.53 0.44 8.85
C LYS A 89 5.75 1.71 8.04
N GLN A 90 6.23 1.58 6.80
CA GLN A 90 6.57 2.72 5.96
C GLN A 90 5.46 3.09 4.97
N PHE A 91 4.30 2.43 4.99
CA PHE A 91 3.19 2.79 4.12
C PHE A 91 2.43 4.01 4.63
N SER A 92 1.98 4.84 3.71
CA SER A 92 1.15 6.01 3.99
C SER A 92 0.36 6.40 2.74
N PHE A 93 -0.51 7.41 2.88
CA PHE A 93 -1.13 8.05 1.73
C PHE A 93 -0.48 9.40 1.45
N HIS A 94 -0.30 9.71 0.17
CA HIS A 94 -0.09 11.06 -0.32
C HIS A 94 -1.27 11.43 -1.21
N GLU A 95 -2.12 12.33 -0.74
CA GLU A 95 -3.41 12.65 -1.36
C GLU A 95 -4.28 11.39 -1.55
N VAL A 96 -4.48 10.96 -2.80
CA VAL A 96 -5.28 9.80 -3.22
C VAL A 96 -4.40 8.63 -3.68
N TYR A 97 -3.10 8.66 -3.40
CA TYR A 97 -2.16 7.63 -3.82
C TYR A 97 -1.51 6.94 -2.62
N LEU A 98 -1.26 5.64 -2.75
CA LEU A 98 -0.42 4.88 -1.81
C LEU A 98 1.04 5.33 -1.97
N LYS A 99 1.74 5.44 -0.84
CA LYS A 99 3.16 5.80 -0.74
C LYS A 99 3.86 4.78 0.16
N HIS A 100 5.12 4.51 -0.12
CA HIS A 100 6.03 3.80 0.77
C HIS A 100 7.28 4.64 1.03
N GLY A 101 7.59 4.89 2.30
CA GLY A 101 8.67 5.78 2.71
C GLY A 101 8.51 7.17 2.08
N ASP A 102 9.47 7.55 1.23
CA ASP A 102 9.45 8.79 0.46
C ASP A 102 8.97 8.67 -1.00
N SER A 103 8.69 7.46 -1.47
CA SER A 103 8.24 7.20 -2.83
C SER A 103 6.72 7.07 -2.94
N SER A 104 6.11 7.88 -3.80
CA SER A 104 4.69 7.74 -4.20
C SER A 104 4.53 7.02 -5.55
N GLY A 105 5.60 6.43 -6.08
CA GLY A 105 5.63 5.73 -7.36
C GLY A 105 6.04 4.27 -7.20
N PHE A 106 5.44 3.42 -8.01
CA PHE A 106 5.74 2.00 -8.12
C PHE A 106 6.06 1.66 -9.57
N TYR A 107 6.45 0.42 -9.82
CA TYR A 107 6.77 -0.08 -11.15
C TYR A 107 5.99 -1.36 -11.43
N ALA A 108 5.39 -1.44 -12.61
CA ALA A 108 4.88 -2.68 -13.16
C ALA A 108 6.05 -3.40 -13.84
N CYS A 109 6.56 -4.44 -13.17
CA CYS A 109 7.73 -5.20 -13.60
C CYS A 109 7.30 -6.49 -14.30
N PRO A 110 7.81 -6.79 -15.51
CA PRO A 110 7.44 -8.01 -16.22
C PRO A 110 7.95 -9.27 -15.50
N ASP A 111 7.10 -10.30 -15.44
CA ASP A 111 7.45 -11.65 -15.04
C ASP A 111 6.72 -12.65 -15.95
N GLY A 112 7.41 -13.09 -17.01
CA GLY A 112 6.79 -13.82 -18.11
C GLY A 112 5.69 -12.99 -18.78
N ASP A 113 4.46 -13.51 -18.77
CA ASP A 113 3.27 -12.84 -19.30
C ASP A 113 2.56 -11.94 -18.28
N LYS A 114 3.00 -11.97 -17.00
CA LYS A 114 2.42 -11.22 -15.88
C LYS A 114 3.27 -9.99 -15.53
N TYR A 115 2.73 -9.16 -14.63
CA TYR A 115 3.40 -7.96 -14.14
C TYR A 115 3.24 -7.84 -12.63
N TYR A 116 4.32 -7.90 -11.87
CA TYR A 116 4.28 -7.65 -10.44
C TYR A 116 4.45 -6.16 -10.14
N LEU A 117 3.86 -5.72 -9.02
CA LEU A 117 4.02 -4.37 -8.51
C LEU A 117 5.33 -4.30 -7.70
N SER A 118 6.22 -3.38 -8.06
CA SER A 118 7.55 -3.23 -7.47
C SER A 118 7.77 -1.84 -6.87
N GLY A 119 8.56 -1.78 -5.80
CA GLY A 119 9.03 -0.53 -5.20
C GLY A 119 10.20 0.11 -5.96
N ASN A 120 10.94 -0.68 -6.74
CA ASN A 120 12.08 -0.24 -7.54
C ASN A 120 11.87 -0.56 -9.03
N ASP A 121 12.62 0.12 -9.91
CA ASP A 121 12.61 -0.17 -11.32
C ASP A 121 13.28 -1.52 -11.62
N CYS A 122 12.87 -2.12 -12.74
CA CYS A 122 13.49 -3.30 -13.30
C CYS A 122 13.53 -3.20 -14.83
N GLU A 123 14.23 -4.12 -15.49
CA GLU A 123 14.31 -4.16 -16.95
C GLU A 123 12.91 -4.30 -17.57
N GLY A 124 12.57 -3.38 -18.47
CA GLY A 124 11.26 -3.36 -19.13
C GLY A 124 10.10 -2.89 -18.25
N SER A 125 10.37 -2.35 -17.06
CA SER A 125 9.33 -1.84 -16.17
C SER A 125 8.58 -0.63 -16.73
N THR A 126 7.33 -0.47 -16.29
CA THR A 126 6.54 0.74 -16.54
C THR A 126 6.18 1.40 -15.20
N PRO A 127 6.52 2.67 -14.98
CA PRO A 127 6.15 3.36 -13.74
C PRO A 127 4.62 3.55 -13.65
N VAL A 128 4.07 3.23 -12.49
CA VAL A 128 2.64 3.28 -12.17
C VAL A 128 2.43 3.94 -10.80
N ALA A 129 1.26 4.53 -10.58
CA ALA A 129 0.81 4.91 -9.24
C ALA A 129 -0.30 3.97 -8.78
N VAL A 130 -0.45 3.76 -7.47
CA VAL A 130 -1.60 3.05 -6.91
C VAL A 130 -2.57 4.09 -6.37
N TYR A 131 -3.68 4.28 -7.09
CA TYR A 131 -4.79 5.12 -6.66
C TYR A 131 -5.64 4.37 -5.65
N VAL A 132 -6.06 5.11 -4.63
CA VAL A 132 -6.78 4.62 -3.46
C VAL A 132 -8.22 5.11 -3.56
N ASP A 133 -9.15 4.18 -3.74
CA ASP A 133 -10.58 4.47 -3.58
C ASP A 133 -10.97 4.17 -2.13
N LYS A 134 -11.12 5.22 -1.34
CA LYS A 134 -11.48 5.12 0.09
C LYS A 134 -12.98 4.82 0.18
N ALA A 135 -13.31 3.68 0.78
CA ALA A 135 -14.69 3.28 1.07
C ALA A 135 -15.30 4.12 2.21
#